data_AF-A0A202E1S6-F1
#
_entry.id   AF-A0A202E1S6-F1
#
_cell.length_a   1.000
_cell.length_b   1.000
_cell.length_c   1.000
_cell.angle_alpha   90.00
_cell.angle_beta   90.00
_cell.angle_gamma   90.00
#
_symmetry.space_group_name_H-M   'P 1'
#
loop_
_entity.id
_entity.type
_entity.pdbx_description
1 polymer ?
#
loop_
_entity_poly.entity_id
_entity_poly.type
_entity_poly.pdbx_seq_one_letter_code
_entity_poly.pdbx_strand_id
1 'polypeptide(L)'
;MHHLDVARPATGKKKEHDIKALKRLDRKVLRMGAPTGKKVLWVYDRAIIDFIQWSKWKNGAGIYVVTREKSNMNLEIIGKYEFDSNDPRNHGVIDDQMVGNSKGTMVRRIIYIEPVSGTKGYTKY
;
A
#
# COMPACT_ATOMS: atom_id res chain seq x y z
N MET A 1 -11.68 10.18 -17.12
CA MET A 1 -12.10 9.78 -15.77
C MET A 1 -11.18 10.47 -14.79
N HIS A 2 -11.67 11.36 -13.95
CA HIS A 2 -10.84 12.11 -13.02
C HIS A 2 -10.54 11.23 -11.80
N HIS A 3 -9.33 11.28 -11.23
CA HIS A 3 -8.95 10.43 -10.08
C HIS A 3 -9.91 10.58 -8.87
N LEU A 4 -10.55 11.74 -8.73
CA LEU A 4 -11.55 12.04 -7.71
C LEU A 4 -12.90 11.35 -7.94
N ASP A 5 -13.24 10.98 -9.18
CA ASP A 5 -14.51 10.29 -9.50
C ASP A 5 -14.56 8.89 -8.87
N VAL A 6 -13.39 8.30 -8.62
CA VAL A 6 -13.24 7.00 -7.95
C VAL A 6 -13.75 7.07 -6.51
N ALA A 7 -13.63 8.21 -5.84
CA ALA A 7 -14.11 8.40 -4.47
C ALA A 7 -15.63 8.52 -4.35
N ARG A 8 -16.36 8.58 -5.49
CA ARG A 8 -17.83 8.56 -5.47
C ARG A 8 -18.33 7.15 -5.13
N PRO A 9 -19.20 7.01 -4.10
CA PRO A 9 -19.80 5.72 -3.80
C PRO A 9 -20.56 5.15 -5.00
N ALA A 10 -20.63 3.82 -5.09
CA ALA A 10 -21.54 3.16 -6.02
C ALA A 10 -22.98 3.69 -5.89
N THR A 11 -23.73 3.72 -7.00
CA THR A 11 -25.12 4.17 -7.05
C THR A 11 -25.94 3.58 -5.92
N GLY A 12 -26.63 4.44 -5.15
CA GLY A 12 -27.44 4.03 -3.99
C GLY A 12 -26.68 3.87 -2.68
N LYS A 13 -25.37 4.14 -2.61
CA LYS A 13 -24.59 4.11 -1.36
C LYS A 13 -24.23 5.50 -0.85
N LYS A 14 -24.35 5.71 0.46
CA LYS A 14 -23.90 6.94 1.14
C LYS A 14 -22.37 6.98 1.34
N LYS A 15 -21.72 5.80 1.43
CA LYS A 15 -20.28 5.66 1.65
C LYS A 15 -19.77 4.36 1.05
N GLU A 16 -18.52 4.38 0.60
CA GLU A 16 -17.81 3.21 0.10
C GLU A 16 -16.38 3.19 0.68
N HIS A 17 -15.82 1.99 0.88
CA HIS A 17 -14.42 1.85 1.25
C HIS A 17 -13.54 2.03 0.01
N ASP A 18 -12.44 2.76 0.12
CA ASP A 18 -11.55 3.09 -1.00
C ASP A 18 -11.12 1.86 -1.81
N ILE A 19 -10.84 0.72 -1.15
CA ILE A 19 -10.48 -0.51 -1.86
C ILE A 19 -11.60 -1.07 -2.74
N LYS A 20 -12.86 -0.91 -2.31
CA LYS A 20 -14.01 -1.35 -3.12
C LYS A 20 -14.16 -0.45 -4.34
N ALA A 21 -13.99 0.86 -4.15
CA ALA A 21 -14.00 1.81 -5.24
C ALA A 21 -12.91 1.52 -6.29
N LEU A 22 -11.68 1.24 -5.84
CA LEU A 22 -10.56 0.92 -6.72
C LEU A 22 -10.75 -0.39 -7.49
N LYS A 23 -11.34 -1.41 -6.87
CA LYS A 23 -11.61 -2.69 -7.52
C LYS A 23 -12.61 -2.60 -8.68
N ARG A 24 -13.40 -1.52 -8.76
CA ARG A 24 -14.28 -1.28 -9.91
C ARG A 24 -13.52 -0.79 -11.14
N LEU A 25 -12.29 -0.29 -10.96
CA LEU A 25 -11.49 0.23 -12.06
C LEU A 25 -10.74 -0.90 -12.74
N ASP A 26 -10.63 -0.80 -14.07
CA ASP A 26 -9.74 -1.66 -14.83
C ASP A 26 -8.27 -1.39 -14.49
N ARG A 27 -7.43 -2.42 -14.60
CA ARG A 27 -5.99 -2.31 -14.33
C ARG A 27 -5.31 -1.27 -15.24
N LYS A 28 -5.78 -1.07 -16.48
CA LYS A 28 -5.25 -0.02 -17.37
C LYS A 28 -5.51 1.38 -16.82
N VAL A 29 -6.67 1.60 -16.22
CA VAL A 29 -7.02 2.89 -15.58
C VAL A 29 -6.13 3.11 -14.36
N LEU A 30 -5.97 2.09 -13.51
CA LEU A 30 -5.08 2.16 -12.35
C LEU A 30 -3.61 2.40 -12.73
N ARG A 31 -3.21 2.08 -13.96
CA ARG A 31 -1.86 2.34 -14.47
C ARG A 31 -1.67 3.75 -15.05
N MET A 32 -2.75 4.52 -15.23
CA MET A 32 -2.70 5.90 -15.72
C MET A 32 -1.86 6.07 -17.01
N GLY A 33 -1.94 5.11 -17.93
CA GLY A 33 -1.18 5.13 -19.18
C GLY A 33 0.28 4.69 -19.09
N ALA A 34 0.77 4.26 -17.91
CA ALA A 34 2.13 3.77 -17.77
C ALA A 34 2.40 2.54 -18.68
N PRO A 35 3.49 2.55 -19.48
CA PRO A 35 3.76 1.49 -20.44
C PRO A 35 4.15 0.17 -19.74
N THR A 36 3.99 -0.95 -20.43
CA THR A 36 4.38 -2.28 -19.93
C THR A 36 5.84 -2.28 -19.44
N GLY A 37 6.10 -2.98 -18.33
CA GLY A 37 7.42 -3.01 -17.68
C GLY A 37 7.66 -1.84 -16.71
N LYS A 38 6.90 -0.73 -16.80
CA LYS A 38 6.94 0.33 -15.78
C LYS A 38 6.01 -0.01 -14.61
N LYS A 39 6.55 0.05 -13.40
CA LYS A 39 5.79 -0.12 -12.15
C LYS A 39 5.05 1.18 -11.82
N VAL A 40 3.85 1.06 -11.28
CA VAL A 40 3.04 2.20 -10.81
C VAL A 40 2.85 2.06 -9.31
N LEU A 41 3.01 3.16 -8.59
CA LEU A 41 2.85 3.22 -7.14
C LEU A 41 1.60 4.03 -6.78
N TRP A 42 0.67 3.40 -6.08
CA TRP A 42 -0.48 4.07 -5.47
C TRP A 42 -0.19 4.33 -4.00
N VAL A 43 -0.21 5.59 -3.59
CA VAL A 43 0.04 5.99 -2.20
C VAL A 43 -1.28 6.42 -1.57
N TYR A 44 -1.64 5.76 -0.48
CA TYR A 44 -2.85 6.06 0.29
C TYR A 44 -2.50 6.46 1.70
N ASP A 45 -2.93 7.65 2.06
CA ASP A 45 -2.71 8.16 3.40
C ASP A 45 -3.44 7.30 4.45
N ARG A 46 -4.73 6.99 4.26
CA ARG A 46 -5.44 6.10 5.18
C ARG A 46 -5.07 4.64 4.98
N ALA A 47 -5.15 3.86 6.06
CA ALA A 47 -4.99 2.41 6.01
C ALA A 47 -6.08 1.77 5.14
N ILE A 48 -5.64 1.18 4.03
CA ILE A 48 -6.45 0.30 3.18
C ILE A 48 -5.97 -1.13 3.38
N ILE A 49 -6.85 -2.14 3.27
CA ILE A 49 -6.47 -3.54 3.49
C ILE A 49 -7.14 -4.44 2.47
N ASP A 50 -6.34 -5.04 1.58
CA ASP A 50 -6.71 -6.23 0.81
C ASP A 50 -5.45 -6.87 0.19
N PHE A 51 -4.73 -7.65 1.00
CA PHE A 51 -3.43 -8.20 0.59
C PHE A 51 -3.52 -9.11 -0.65
N ILE A 52 -4.62 -9.85 -0.80
CA ILE A 52 -4.86 -10.71 -1.95
C ILE A 52 -5.01 -9.86 -3.21
N GLN A 53 -5.80 -8.79 -3.15
CA GLN A 53 -5.97 -7.88 -4.28
C GLN A 53 -4.66 -7.19 -4.65
N TRP A 54 -3.88 -6.75 -3.66
CA TRP A 54 -2.59 -6.11 -3.91
C TRP A 54 -1.61 -7.07 -4.57
N SER A 55 -1.56 -8.34 -4.14
CA SER A 55 -0.76 -9.37 -4.80
C SER A 55 -1.16 -9.56 -6.27
N LYS A 56 -2.47 -9.64 -6.56
CA LYS A 56 -3.00 -9.72 -7.94
C LYS A 56 -2.59 -8.51 -8.78
N TRP A 57 -2.65 -7.31 -8.22
CA TRP A 57 -2.29 -6.07 -8.90
C TRP A 57 -0.78 -5.94 -9.15
N LYS A 58 0.03 -6.31 -8.16
CA LYS A 58 1.50 -6.32 -8.26
C LYS A 58 1.96 -7.30 -9.34
N ASN A 59 1.50 -8.54 -9.26
CA ASN A 59 1.97 -9.62 -10.15
C ASN A 59 1.35 -9.51 -11.55
N GLY A 60 0.07 -9.15 -11.63
CA GLY A 60 -0.66 -9.13 -12.90
C GLY A 60 -0.61 -7.81 -13.67
N ALA A 61 -0.16 -6.72 -13.04
CA ALA A 61 -0.14 -5.41 -13.69
C ALA A 61 0.95 -4.46 -13.18
N GLY A 62 1.90 -4.89 -12.34
CA GLY A 62 2.97 -4.02 -11.83
C GLY A 62 2.46 -2.82 -11.03
N ILE A 63 1.28 -2.94 -10.40
CA ILE A 63 0.67 -1.91 -9.57
C ILE A 63 0.99 -2.23 -8.11
N TYR A 64 1.68 -1.31 -7.44
CA TYR A 64 2.10 -1.40 -6.04
C TYR A 64 1.27 -0.44 -5.21
N VAL A 65 0.95 -0.80 -3.98
CA VAL A 65 0.10 0.00 -3.09
C VAL A 65 0.85 0.24 -1.80
N VAL A 66 1.07 1.51 -1.47
CA VAL A 66 1.68 1.96 -0.23
C VAL A 66 0.59 2.54 0.67
N THR A 67 0.46 2.04 1.89
CA THR A 67 -0.59 2.50 2.82
C THR A 67 -0.20 2.33 4.28
N ARG A 68 -0.73 3.18 5.16
CA ARG A 68 -0.50 3.10 6.61
C ARG A 68 -0.97 1.76 7.21
N GLU A 69 -0.30 1.33 8.27
CA GLU A 69 -0.75 0.22 9.10
C GLU A 69 -1.91 0.62 10.01
N LYS A 70 -2.82 -0.33 10.22
CA LYS A 70 -3.90 -0.22 11.20
C LYS A 70 -3.57 -1.17 12.34
N SER A 71 -3.68 -0.70 13.58
CA SER A 71 -3.28 -1.45 14.78
C SER A 71 -3.93 -2.83 14.91
N ASN A 72 -5.13 -3.03 14.36
CA ASN A 72 -5.86 -4.29 14.44
C ASN A 72 -5.56 -5.28 13.30
N MET A 73 -4.47 -5.09 12.53
CA MET A 73 -4.09 -5.99 11.43
C MET A 73 -3.44 -7.31 11.90
N ASN A 74 -2.94 -7.36 13.14
CA ASN A 74 -2.28 -8.51 13.76
C ASN A 74 -1.27 -9.21 12.83
N LEU A 75 -0.29 -8.43 12.35
CA LEU A 75 0.75 -8.92 11.44
C LEU A 75 1.94 -9.46 12.22
N GLU A 76 2.38 -10.66 11.84
CA GLU A 76 3.56 -11.30 12.42
C GLU A 76 4.79 -11.01 11.56
N ILE A 77 5.94 -10.83 12.21
CA ILE A 77 7.21 -10.65 11.52
C ILE A 77 7.69 -12.02 11.04
N ILE A 78 7.86 -12.15 9.73
CA ILE A 78 8.33 -13.38 9.08
C ILE A 78 9.81 -13.26 8.73
N GLY A 79 10.28 -12.04 8.48
CA GLY A 79 11.68 -11.77 8.19
C GLY A 79 12.01 -10.28 8.25
N LYS A 80 13.30 -9.98 8.15
CA LYS A 80 13.82 -8.61 8.09
C LYS A 80 14.69 -8.43 6.85
N TYR A 81 14.64 -7.24 6.29
CA TYR A 81 15.51 -6.81 5.20
C TYR A 81 16.58 -5.89 5.77
N GLU A 82 17.81 -6.06 5.29
CA GLU A 82 18.87 -5.10 5.54
C GLU A 82 18.67 -3.88 4.63
N PHE A 83 18.98 -2.70 5.17
CA PHE A 83 19.00 -1.45 4.42
C PHE A 83 20.17 -0.60 4.90
N ASP A 84 20.73 0.21 4.00
CA ASP A 84 21.83 1.12 4.33
C ASP A 84 21.29 2.34 5.09
N SER A 85 21.54 2.40 6.39
CA SER A 85 21.12 3.51 7.24
C SER A 85 21.92 4.80 6.97
N ASN A 86 23.06 4.72 6.28
CA ASN A 86 23.86 5.89 5.91
C ASN A 86 23.37 6.54 4.60
N ASP A 87 22.54 5.84 3.83
CA ASP A 87 21.93 6.41 2.63
C ASP A 87 20.94 7.52 3.03
N PRO A 88 21.11 8.75 2.55
CA PRO A 88 20.21 9.86 2.89
C PRO A 88 18.74 9.61 2.50
N ARG A 89 18.47 8.70 1.56
CA ARG A 89 17.10 8.29 1.17
C ARG A 89 16.40 7.48 2.26
N ASN A 90 17.15 6.84 3.15
CA ASN A 90 16.63 6.04 4.26
C ASN A 90 16.53 6.82 5.56
N HIS A 91 16.72 8.14 5.52
CA HIS A 91 16.59 8.98 6.72
C HIS A 91 15.22 8.79 7.38
N GLY A 92 15.23 8.44 8.66
CA GLY A 92 14.03 8.17 9.44
C GLY A 92 13.48 6.74 9.30
N VAL A 93 14.02 5.88 8.44
CA VAL A 93 13.68 4.44 8.42
C VAL A 93 14.29 3.76 9.65
N ILE A 94 13.47 3.02 10.38
CA ILE A 94 13.84 2.32 11.62
C ILE A 94 14.03 0.83 11.37
N ASP A 95 13.11 0.22 10.62
CA ASP A 95 13.15 -1.21 10.35
C ASP A 95 12.44 -1.50 9.02
N ASP A 96 12.89 -2.56 8.36
CA ASP A 96 12.37 -3.02 7.10
C ASP A 96 12.09 -4.52 7.21
N GLN A 97 10.82 -4.88 7.09
CA GLN A 97 10.33 -6.18 7.54
C GLN A 97 9.47 -6.83 6.47
N MET A 98 9.58 -8.14 6.36
CA MET A 98 8.55 -8.96 5.75
C MET A 98 7.57 -9.38 6.85
N VAL A 99 6.30 -9.08 6.67
CA VAL A 99 5.25 -9.43 7.61
C VAL A 99 4.14 -10.22 6.92
N GLY A 100 3.44 -11.05 7.66
CA GLY A 100 2.28 -11.76 7.13
C GLY A 100 1.15 -11.89 8.14
N ASN A 101 0.05 -12.43 7.66
CA ASN A 101 -1.08 -12.78 8.50
C ASN A 101 -1.35 -14.30 8.44
N SER A 102 -2.22 -14.77 9.33
CA SER A 102 -2.68 -16.17 9.36
C SER A 102 -3.34 -16.67 8.08
N LYS A 103 -3.62 -15.78 7.12
CA LYS A 103 -4.17 -16.12 5.79
C LYS A 103 -3.09 -16.30 4.72
N GLY A 104 -1.82 -16.38 5.12
CA GLY A 104 -0.70 -16.74 4.24
C GLY A 104 -0.31 -15.66 3.23
N THR A 105 -0.77 -14.43 3.37
CA THR A 105 -0.29 -13.33 2.52
C THR A 105 0.83 -12.58 3.21
N MET A 106 1.93 -12.37 2.48
CA MET A 106 3.10 -11.65 2.96
C MET A 106 3.22 -10.29 2.27
N VAL A 107 3.56 -9.26 3.03
CA VAL A 107 3.76 -7.88 2.55
C VAL A 107 4.97 -7.26 3.22
N ARG A 108 5.62 -6.30 2.55
CA ARG A 108 6.73 -5.56 3.15
C ARG A 108 6.17 -4.47 4.05
N ARG A 109 6.76 -4.30 5.23
CA ARG A 109 6.45 -3.25 6.21
C ARG A 109 7.70 -2.42 6.47
N ILE A 110 7.58 -1.11 6.31
CA ILE A 110 8.58 -0.13 6.73
C ILE A 110 8.10 0.53 8.01
N ILE A 111 8.96 0.51 9.01
CA ILE A 111 8.80 1.27 10.24
C ILE A 111 9.68 2.52 10.11
N TYR A 112 9.13 3.69 10.42
CA TYR A 112 9.84 4.96 10.25
C TYR A 112 9.45 5.98 11.32
N ILE A 113 10.24 7.04 11.46
CA ILE A 113 9.87 8.26 12.16
C ILE A 113 9.22 9.20 11.15
N GLU A 114 7.97 9.59 11.40
CA GLU A 114 7.25 10.53 10.56
C GLU A 114 7.89 11.92 10.70
N PRO A 115 8.30 12.55 9.58
CA PRO A 115 9.16 13.74 9.62
C PRO A 115 8.49 14.99 10.21
N VAL A 116 7.17 15.13 10.12
CA VAL A 116 6.47 16.33 10.60
C VAL A 116 6.21 16.27 12.11
N SER A 117 5.76 15.13 12.60
CA SER A 117 5.33 14.91 13.99
C SER A 117 6.40 14.29 14.88
N GLY A 118 7.46 13.70 14.31
CA GLY A 118 8.46 12.93 15.04
C GLY A 118 7.93 11.61 15.62
N THR A 119 6.72 11.19 15.25
CA THR A 119 6.08 9.98 15.79
C THR A 119 6.41 8.73 14.96
N LYS A 120 6.34 7.56 15.60
CA LYS A 120 6.63 6.28 14.93
C LYS A 120 5.48 5.89 13.99
N GLY A 121 5.78 5.82 12.70
CA GLY A 121 4.90 5.40 11.63
C GLY A 121 5.17 3.98 11.13
N TYR A 122 4.15 3.41 10.49
CA TYR A 122 4.19 2.07 9.89
C TYR A 122 3.49 2.11 8.54
N THR A 123 4.19 1.71 7.48
CA THR A 123 3.68 1.69 6.11
C THR A 123 3.92 0.33 5.49
N LYS A 124 2.97 -0.15 4.67
CA LYS A 124 3.05 -1.44 3.98
C LYS A 124 3.02 -1.27 2.48
N TYR A 125 3.69 -2.17 1.74
CA TYR A 125 3.64 -2.22 0.28
C TYR A 125 4.01 -3.58 -0.35
#